data_AF-A0ABD0Y5S1-F1
#
_entry.id   AF-A0ABD0Y5S1-F1
#
_cell.length_a   1.000
_cell.length_b   1.000
_cell.length_c   1.000
_cell.angle_alpha   90.00
_cell.angle_beta   90.00
_cell.angle_gamma   90.00
#
_symmetry.space_group_name_H-M   'P 1'
#
loop_
_entity.id
_entity.type
_entity.pdbx_description
1 polymer ?
#
loop_
_entity_poly.entity_id
_entity_poly.type
_entity_poly.pdbx_seq_one_letter_code
_entity_poly.pdbx_strand_id
1 'polypeptide(L)'
;MIKLECSNRTKVLLAFQTYMELCEVHILKKVDYHYSGELDLIYLTSEAEGKTTYYVPVSFEEKLTPAWIEKVLEVIRSQNSQPVFTLVIRERDSSAVHYTIGHGLLTLPSPEEVKNKKIEEEKKQYLLNELHKKKSEMYTKAKQLVA
;
A
#
# COMPACT_ATOMS: atom_id res chain seq x y z
N MET A 1 10.02 -0.48 -12.71
CA MET A 1 10.49 0.60 -11.83
C MET A 1 11.87 1.16 -12.21
N ILE A 2 12.94 0.37 -12.36
CA ILE A 2 14.29 0.91 -12.73
C ILE A 2 14.32 1.63 -14.09
N LYS A 3 13.37 1.33 -15.00
CA LYS A 3 13.25 1.99 -16.31
C LYS A 3 12.58 3.37 -16.29
N LEU A 4 12.15 3.88 -15.14
CA LEU A 4 11.35 5.13 -15.02
C LEU A 4 12.18 6.42 -14.99
N GLU A 5 13.40 6.46 -15.53
CA GLU A 5 14.30 7.63 -15.42
C GLU A 5 14.63 8.08 -13.97
N CYS A 6 14.18 7.33 -12.96
CA CYS A 6 14.47 7.61 -11.56
C CYS A 6 15.92 7.26 -11.25
N SER A 7 16.71 8.28 -10.94
CA SER A 7 18.15 8.15 -10.66
C SER A 7 18.45 7.56 -9.27
N ASN A 8 17.48 7.66 -8.34
CA ASN A 8 17.69 7.34 -6.93
C ASN A 8 17.28 5.89 -6.62
N ARG A 9 18.29 5.02 -6.44
CA ARG A 9 18.11 3.60 -6.10
C ARG A 9 17.32 3.37 -4.81
N THR A 10 17.45 4.26 -3.83
CA THR A 10 16.71 4.15 -2.56
C THR A 10 15.21 4.32 -2.79
N LYS A 11 14.80 5.33 -3.58
CA LYS A 11 13.38 5.55 -3.92
C LYS A 11 12.78 4.37 -4.69
N VAL A 12 13.57 3.79 -5.61
CA VAL A 12 13.17 2.58 -6.35
C VAL A 12 13.00 1.39 -5.41
N LEU A 13 13.93 1.19 -4.46
CA LEU A 13 13.83 0.11 -3.49
C LEU A 13 12.60 0.25 -2.59
N LEU A 14 12.37 1.45 -2.05
CA LEU A 14 11.20 1.75 -1.22
C LEU A 14 9.88 1.52 -1.98
N ALA A 15 9.81 1.97 -3.23
CA ALA A 15 8.65 1.75 -4.07
C ALA A 15 8.44 0.27 -4.39
N PHE A 16 9.51 -0.49 -4.63
CA PHE A 16 9.42 -1.93 -4.87
C PHE A 16 8.95 -2.69 -3.63
N GLN A 17 9.49 -2.38 -2.45
CA GLN A 17 9.03 -2.97 -1.19
C GLN A 17 7.55 -2.67 -0.96
N THR A 18 7.13 -1.42 -1.20
CA THR A 18 5.71 -1.04 -1.12
C THR A 18 4.85 -1.76 -2.13
N TYR A 19 5.31 -1.92 -3.37
CA TYR A 19 4.60 -2.72 -4.37
C TYR A 19 4.35 -4.15 -3.88
N MET A 20 5.41 -4.81 -3.37
CA MET A 20 5.33 -6.18 -2.86
C MET A 20 4.35 -6.28 -1.69
N GLU A 21 4.42 -5.36 -0.71
CA GLU A 21 3.48 -5.35 0.41
C GLU A 21 2.03 -5.17 -0.05
N LEU A 22 1.78 -4.21 -0.95
CA LEU A 22 0.42 -3.97 -1.46
C LEU A 22 -0.14 -5.19 -2.20
N CYS A 23 0.69 -5.91 -2.95
CA CYS A 23 0.28 -7.09 -3.69
C CYS A 23 0.13 -8.33 -2.81
N GLU A 24 1.06 -8.58 -1.87
CA GLU A 24 1.13 -9.85 -1.14
C GLU A 24 0.43 -9.79 0.22
N VAL A 25 0.53 -8.68 0.93
CA VAL A 25 -0.04 -8.51 2.27
C VAL A 25 -1.45 -7.93 2.18
N HIS A 26 -1.60 -6.81 1.46
CA HIS A 26 -2.89 -6.15 1.32
C HIS A 26 -3.78 -6.80 0.25
N ILE A 27 -3.19 -7.59 -0.66
CA ILE A 27 -3.88 -8.31 -1.75
C ILE A 27 -4.67 -7.34 -2.63
N LEU A 28 -4.08 -6.16 -2.89
CA LEU A 28 -4.67 -5.18 -3.79
C LEU A 28 -4.54 -5.65 -5.23
N LYS A 29 -5.61 -5.45 -5.99
CA LYS A 29 -5.63 -5.73 -7.44
C LYS A 29 -5.22 -4.48 -8.20
N LYS A 30 -4.63 -4.67 -9.39
CA LYS A 30 -4.23 -3.59 -10.32
C LYS A 30 -3.39 -2.52 -9.63
N VAL A 31 -2.25 -2.94 -9.08
CA VAL A 31 -1.26 -2.00 -8.55
C VAL A 31 -0.35 -1.55 -9.69
N ASP A 32 -0.39 -0.27 -10.00
CA ASP A 32 0.47 0.39 -10.98
C ASP A 32 1.46 1.33 -10.29
N TYR A 33 2.54 1.66 -10.97
CA TYR A 33 3.58 2.55 -10.46
C TYR A 33 3.85 3.68 -11.43
N HIS A 34 4.12 4.85 -10.89
CA HIS A 34 4.29 6.08 -11.64
C HIS A 34 5.46 6.87 -11.07
N TYR A 35 6.17 7.58 -11.93
CA TYR A 35 7.23 8.51 -11.53
C TYR A 35 6.77 9.94 -11.83
N SER A 36 6.80 10.79 -10.81
CA SER A 36 6.60 12.24 -10.98
C SER A 36 7.96 12.91 -10.96
N GLY A 37 8.37 13.45 -12.11
CA GLY A 37 9.61 14.23 -12.23
C GLY A 37 9.54 15.56 -11.49
N GLU A 38 8.34 16.14 -11.33
CA GLU A 38 8.13 17.40 -10.59
C GLU A 38 8.45 17.27 -9.10
N LEU A 39 8.10 16.13 -8.52
CA LEU A 39 8.33 15.81 -7.11
C LEU A 39 9.56 14.93 -6.88
N ASP A 40 10.21 14.49 -7.96
CA ASP A 40 11.22 13.43 -7.97
C ASP A 40 10.82 12.23 -7.08
N LEU A 41 9.57 11.75 -7.20
CA LEU A 41 9.08 10.64 -6.39
C LEU A 41 8.41 9.56 -7.23
N ILE A 42 8.48 8.33 -6.74
CA ILE A 42 7.73 7.19 -7.28
C ILE A 42 6.52 6.99 -6.39
N TYR A 43 5.33 7.01 -6.97
CA TYR A 43 4.08 6.69 -6.27
C TYR A 43 3.42 5.48 -6.92
N LEU A 44 2.60 4.78 -6.15
CA LEU A 44 1.83 3.63 -6.60
C LEU A 44 0.35 3.97 -6.59
N THR A 45 -0.40 3.34 -7.47
CA THR A 45 -1.85 3.48 -7.53
C THR A 45 -2.47 2.10 -7.50
N SER A 46 -3.57 1.95 -6.76
CA SER A 46 -4.40 0.74 -6.85
C SER A 46 -5.81 1.13 -7.26
N GLU A 47 -6.38 0.39 -8.19
CA GLU A 47 -7.78 0.56 -8.58
C GLU A 47 -8.66 -0.51 -7.91
N ALA A 48 -9.57 -0.08 -7.04
CA ALA A 48 -10.56 -0.94 -6.42
C ALA A 48 -11.95 -0.30 -6.52
N GLU A 49 -12.93 -1.04 -7.02
CA GLU A 49 -14.34 -0.62 -7.07
C GLU A 49 -14.57 0.77 -7.71
N GLY A 50 -13.79 1.11 -8.74
CA GLY A 50 -13.86 2.41 -9.43
C GLY A 50 -13.23 3.59 -8.67
N LYS A 51 -12.57 3.34 -7.53
CA LYS A 51 -11.78 4.32 -6.79
C LYS A 51 -10.30 4.02 -6.96
N THR A 52 -9.54 5.06 -7.30
CA THR A 52 -8.08 5.00 -7.37
C THR A 52 -7.49 5.51 -6.07
N THR A 53 -6.74 4.66 -5.38
CA THR A 53 -6.00 5.01 -4.16
C THR A 53 -4.54 5.23 -4.49
N TYR A 54 -3.97 6.32 -3.98
CA TYR A 54 -2.57 6.69 -4.20
C TYR A 54 -1.73 6.31 -2.99
N TYR A 55 -0.57 5.69 -3.22
CA TYR A 55 0.39 5.28 -2.19
C TYR A 55 1.74 5.94 -2.45
N VAL A 56 2.26 6.67 -1.48
CA VAL A 56 3.52 7.41 -1.60
C VAL A 56 4.54 6.81 -0.63
N PRO A 57 5.48 5.98 -1.10
CA PRO A 57 6.54 5.41 -0.27
C PRO A 57 7.60 6.46 0.09
N VAL A 58 7.91 6.58 1.37
CA VAL A 58 8.94 7.48 1.91
C VAL A 58 9.82 6.76 2.93
N SER A 59 11.06 7.21 3.06
CA SER A 59 11.96 6.71 4.11
C SER A 59 11.60 7.33 5.46
N PHE A 60 11.71 6.57 6.55
CA PHE A 60 11.62 7.09 7.91
C PHE A 60 12.67 8.18 8.20
N GLU A 61 13.84 8.11 7.56
CA GLU A 61 14.92 9.09 7.75
C GLU A 61 14.67 10.41 6.99
N GLU A 62 13.64 10.47 6.14
CA GLU A 62 13.35 11.62 5.29
C GLU A 62 12.55 12.68 6.07
N LYS A 63 12.99 13.94 5.95
CA LYS A 63 12.30 15.06 6.61
C LYS A 63 11.08 15.48 5.80
N LEU A 64 9.90 15.03 6.25
CA LEU A 64 8.63 15.44 5.68
C LEU A 64 8.26 16.85 6.18
N THR A 65 8.07 17.77 5.25
CA THR A 65 7.60 19.13 5.55
C THR A 65 6.14 19.30 5.13
N PRO A 66 5.35 20.16 5.80
CA PRO A 66 3.98 20.44 5.38
C PRO A 66 3.88 20.90 3.92
N ALA A 67 4.82 21.75 3.49
CA ALA A 67 4.90 22.22 2.10
C ALA A 67 5.12 21.07 1.10
N TRP A 68 5.85 20.02 1.47
CA TRP A 68 6.00 18.84 0.63
C TRP A 68 4.67 18.06 0.50
N ILE A 69 3.95 17.89 1.61
CA ILE A 69 2.64 17.21 1.63
C ILE A 69 1.64 17.96 0.74
N GLU A 70 1.62 19.30 0.81
CA GLU A 70 0.75 20.12 -0.04
C GLU A 70 1.05 19.93 -1.52
N LYS A 71 2.32 19.92 -1.92
CA LYS A 71 2.71 19.66 -3.32
C LYS A 71 2.29 18.26 -3.80
N VAL A 72 2.43 17.25 -2.94
CA VAL A 72 1.95 15.89 -3.26
C VAL A 72 0.43 15.90 -3.46
N LEU A 73 -0.32 16.59 -2.61
CA LEU A 73 -1.77 16.74 -2.76
C LEU A 73 -2.14 17.49 -4.06
N GLU A 74 -1.38 18.50 -4.47
CA GLU A 74 -1.61 19.23 -5.72
C GLU A 74 -1.41 18.34 -6.96
N VAL A 75 -0.33 17.55 -6.99
CA VAL A 75 -0.09 16.60 -8.08
C VAL A 75 -1.21 15.57 -8.16
N ILE A 76 -1.69 15.07 -7.02
CA ILE A 76 -2.79 14.08 -6.98
C ILE A 76 -4.14 14.73 -7.33
N ARG A 77 -4.37 15.98 -6.92
CA ARG A 77 -5.57 16.75 -7.27
C ARG A 77 -5.70 16.96 -8.78
N SER A 78 -4.59 17.11 -9.50
CA SER A 78 -4.62 17.19 -10.97
C SER A 78 -5.22 15.94 -11.63
N GLN A 79 -5.19 14.79 -10.94
CA GLN A 79 -5.63 13.49 -11.44
C GLN A 79 -6.98 13.04 -10.83
N ASN A 80 -7.41 13.62 -9.71
CA ASN A 80 -8.62 13.17 -8.99
C ASN A 80 -9.35 14.33 -8.29
N SER A 81 -10.69 14.32 -8.32
CA SER A 81 -11.56 15.34 -7.72
C SER A 81 -11.55 15.33 -6.18
N GLN A 82 -11.12 14.24 -5.55
CA GLN A 82 -10.88 14.17 -4.10
C GLN A 82 -9.43 13.74 -3.82
N PRO A 83 -8.52 14.68 -3.52
CA PRO A 83 -7.10 14.35 -3.33
C PRO A 83 -6.90 13.72 -1.94
N VAL A 84 -6.88 12.39 -1.92
CA VAL A 84 -6.50 11.59 -0.76
C VAL A 84 -5.38 10.65 -1.18
N PHE A 85 -4.35 10.55 -0.34
CA PHE A 85 -3.25 9.63 -0.57
C PHE A 85 -2.79 8.99 0.73
N THR A 86 -2.24 7.79 0.62
CA THR A 86 -1.67 7.05 1.74
C THR A 86 -0.15 7.17 1.67
N LEU A 87 0.42 7.85 2.67
CA LEU A 87 1.85 7.88 2.90
C LEU A 87 2.28 6.53 3.51
N VAL A 88 3.26 5.89 2.87
CA VAL A 88 3.83 4.61 3.32
C VAL A 88 5.24 4.89 3.84
N ILE A 89 5.36 5.07 5.16
CA ILE A 89 6.65 5.32 5.80
C ILE A 89 7.32 3.98 6.06
N ARG A 90 8.51 3.79 5.48
CA ARG A 90 9.29 2.55 5.64
C ARG A 90 10.55 2.80 6.45
N GLU A 91 10.80 1.87 7.36
CA GLU A 91 12.04 1.80 8.13
C GLU A 91 13.02 0.78 7.51
N ARG A 92 14.28 0.80 7.95
CA ARG A 92 15.35 -0.09 7.44
C ARG A 92 15.09 -1.57 7.68
N ASP A 93 14.29 -1.91 8.69
CA ASP A 93 13.90 -3.29 9.01
C ASP A 93 12.77 -3.83 8.13
N SER A 94 12.37 -3.08 7.09
CA SER A 94 11.26 -3.38 6.18
C SER A 94 9.87 -3.23 6.78
N SER A 95 9.76 -2.80 8.05
CA SER A 95 8.48 -2.39 8.62
C SER A 95 7.93 -1.16 7.90
N ALA A 96 6.60 -1.08 7.82
CA ALA A 96 5.91 -0.02 7.11
C ALA A 96 4.69 0.47 7.89
N VAL A 97 4.50 1.79 7.94
CA VAL A 97 3.33 2.42 8.54
C VAL A 97 2.58 3.21 7.47
N HIS A 98 1.25 3.04 7.46
CA HIS A 98 0.36 3.65 6.46
C HIS A 98 -0.42 4.81 7.10
N TYR A 99 -0.20 6.02 6.61
CA TYR A 99 -0.94 7.21 7.02
C TYR A 99 -1.74 7.77 5.86
N THR A 100 -3.06 7.79 5.98
CA THR A 100 -3.91 8.42 4.96
C THR A 100 -4.03 9.91 5.22
N ILE A 101 -3.60 10.70 4.24
CA ILE A 101 -3.61 12.16 4.24
C ILE A 101 -4.62 12.63 3.18
N GLY A 102 -5.54 13.51 3.58
CA GLY A 102 -6.52 14.12 2.69
C GLY A 102 -6.62 15.62 2.94
N HIS A 103 -7.24 16.33 2.00
CA HIS A 103 -7.48 17.76 2.15
C HIS A 103 -8.75 18.02 3.00
N GLY A 104 -8.60 18.66 4.15
CA GLY A 104 -9.70 19.06 5.04
C GLY A 104 -9.94 18.10 6.22
N LEU A 105 -11.09 18.25 6.87
CA LEU A 105 -11.53 17.33 7.92
C LEU A 105 -11.97 16.02 7.25
N LEU A 106 -11.14 14.98 7.35
CA LEU A 106 -11.58 13.63 7.06
C LEU A 106 -12.75 13.33 8.00
N THR A 107 -13.91 12.98 7.44
CA THR A 107 -15.00 12.42 8.23
C THR A 107 -14.45 11.21 8.96
N LEU A 108 -14.40 11.30 10.29
CA LEU A 108 -14.03 10.19 11.14
C LEU A 108 -14.95 9.01 10.76
N PRO A 109 -14.38 7.81 10.56
CA PRO A 109 -15.20 6.65 10.29
C PRO A 109 -16.19 6.50 11.44
N SER A 110 -17.45 6.26 11.10
CA SER A 110 -18.48 6.00 12.10
C SER A 110 -18.02 4.84 13.00
N PRO A 111 -18.39 4.80 14.29
CA PRO A 111 -18.11 3.66 15.16
C PRO A 111 -18.50 2.32 14.53
N GLU A 112 -19.55 2.32 13.70
CA GLU A 112 -19.99 1.14 12.95
C GLU A 112 -19.02 0.74 11.82
N GLU A 113 -18.45 1.69 11.11
CA GLU A 113 -17.45 1.43 10.05
C GLU A 113 -16.15 0.88 10.64
N VAL A 114 -15.73 1.38 11.80
CA VAL A 114 -14.58 0.84 12.54
C VAL A 114 -14.83 -0.59 12.99
N LYS A 115 -16.03 -0.87 13.51
CA LYS A 115 -16.43 -2.22 13.94
C LYS A 115 -16.50 -3.18 12.75
N ASN A 116 -17.03 -2.73 11.61
CA ASN A 116 -17.13 -3.53 10.40
C ASN A 116 -15.75 -3.86 9.82
N LYS A 117 -14.83 -2.88 9.75
CA LYS A 117 -13.44 -3.14 9.34
C LYS A 117 -12.76 -4.18 10.21
N LYS A 118 -12.93 -4.09 11.55
CA LYS A 118 -12.37 -5.09 12.47
C LYS A 118 -12.93 -6.49 12.21
N ILE A 119 -14.25 -6.61 12.02
CA ILE A 119 -14.91 -7.89 11.72
C ILE A 119 -14.42 -8.46 10.38
N GLU A 120 -14.24 -7.61 9.37
CA GLU A 120 -13.77 -8.01 8.05
C GLU A 120 -12.32 -8.52 8.11
N GLU A 121 -11.47 -7.86 8.89
CA GLU A 121 -10.08 -8.24 9.11
C GLU A 121 -9.97 -9.58 9.88
N GLU A 122 -10.80 -9.79 10.91
CA GLU A 122 -10.90 -11.06 11.63
C GLU A 122 -11.36 -12.20 10.71
N LYS A 123 -12.34 -11.97 9.84
CA LYS A 123 -12.79 -12.95 8.84
C LYS A 123 -11.69 -13.29 7.84
N LYS A 124 -10.96 -12.29 7.35
CA LYS A 124 -9.84 -12.49 6.42
C LYS A 124 -8.75 -13.34 7.07
N GLN A 125 -8.39 -13.06 8.31
CA GLN A 125 -7.40 -13.85 9.05
C GLN A 125 -7.88 -15.30 9.29
N TYR A 126 -9.15 -15.49 9.66
CA TYR A 126 -9.72 -16.83 9.83
C TYR A 126 -9.60 -17.66 8.54
N LEU A 127 -9.99 -17.10 7.40
CA LEU A 127 -9.91 -17.78 6.11
C LEU A 127 -8.48 -18.11 5.69
N LEU A 128 -7.53 -17.18 5.91
CA LEU A 128 -6.11 -17.43 5.63
C LEU A 128 -5.55 -18.58 6.47
N ASN A 129 -5.92 -18.65 7.75
CA ASN A 129 -5.50 -19.73 8.64
C ASN A 129 -6.06 -21.08 8.17
N GLU A 130 -7.33 -21.14 7.75
CA GLU A 130 -7.94 -22.36 7.22
C GLU A 130 -7.30 -22.81 5.90
N LEU A 131 -6.99 -21.87 5.01
CA LEU A 131 -6.22 -22.17 3.78
C LEU A 131 -4.84 -22.72 4.10
N HIS A 132 -4.15 -22.15 5.10
CA HIS A 132 -2.82 -22.59 5.50
C HIS A 132 -2.84 -24.01 6.08
N LYS A 133 -3.84 -24.33 6.92
CA LYS A 133 -4.05 -25.69 7.44
C LYS A 133 -4.29 -26.69 6.31
N LYS A 134 -5.25 -26.41 5.42
CA LYS A 134 -5.55 -27.29 4.28
C LYS A 134 -4.36 -27.49 3.36
N LYS A 135 -3.58 -26.43 3.11
CA LYS A 135 -2.33 -26.52 2.34
C LYS A 135 -1.36 -27.50 2.97
N SER A 136 -1.12 -27.41 4.28
CA SER A 136 -0.25 -28.34 5.02
C SER A 136 -0.74 -29.80 4.96
N GLU A 137 -2.05 -30.02 5.13
CA GLU A 137 -2.66 -31.36 5.00
C GLU A 137 -2.47 -31.95 3.60
N MET A 138 -2.63 -31.13 2.55
CA MET A 138 -2.40 -31.56 1.17
C MET A 138 -0.95 -31.96 0.93
N TYR A 139 0.03 -31.19 1.42
CA TYR A 139 1.45 -31.57 1.33
C TYR A 139 1.76 -32.88 2.05
N THR A 140 1.14 -33.10 3.21
CA THR A 140 1.32 -34.33 3.99
C THR A 140 0.77 -35.54 3.24
N LYS A 141 -0.45 -35.43 2.69
CA LYS A 141 -1.05 -36.47 1.85
C LYS A 141 -0.23 -36.73 0.58
N ALA A 142 0.28 -35.70 -0.06
CA ALA A 142 1.13 -35.84 -1.25
C ALA A 142 2.44 -36.57 -0.95
N LYS A 143 3.09 -36.28 0.19
CA LYS A 143 4.29 -37.02 0.63
C LYS A 143 4.01 -38.49 0.90
N GLN A 144 2.83 -38.81 1.44
CA GLN A 144 2.42 -40.20 1.70
C GLN A 144 2.07 -40.99 0.43
N LEU A 145 1.73 -40.32 -0.68
CA LEU A 145 1.43 -40.96 -1.97
C LEU A 145 2.67 -41.22 -2.84
N VAL A 146 3.81 -40.61 -2.49
CA VAL A 146 5.09 -40.72 -3.23
C VAL A 146 6.10 -41.60 -2.47
N ALA A 147 5.74 -42.09 -1.27
CA ALA A 147 6.48 -43.08 -0.48
C ALA A 147 5.86 -44.47 -0.65
#